data_AF-A0AA35UUG6-F1
#
_entry.id   AF-A0AA35UUG6-F1
#
_cell.length_a   1.000
_cell.length_b   1.000
_cell.length_c   1.000
_cell.angle_alpha   90.00
_cell.angle_beta   90.00
_cell.angle_gamma   90.00
#
_symmetry.space_group_name_H-M   'P 1'
#
loop_
_entity.id
_entity.type
_entity.pdbx_description
1 polymer ?
#
loop_
_entity_poly.entity_id
_entity_poly.type
_entity_poly.pdbx_seq_one_letter_code
_entity_poly.pdbx_strand_id
1 'polypeptide(L)'
;MKPALTSRDWFPKVAAATLPGAGLTLGVIGVLGCVSHGDVTPRDASGQFLMWLAALIWVVLLGTCFLFRSGRQAWLSLVAANIIVWSAYGLTRMLLS
;
A
#
# COMPACT_ATOMS: atom_id res chain seq x y z
N MET A 1 -15.81 -6.95 -30.22
CA MET A 1 -16.44 -6.00 -29.28
C MET A 1 -15.55 -5.89 -28.05
N LYS A 2 -15.06 -4.69 -27.70
CA LYS A 2 -14.36 -4.49 -26.41
C LYS A 2 -15.41 -4.63 -25.30
N PRO A 3 -15.18 -5.43 -24.25
CA PRO A 3 -16.12 -5.51 -23.15
C PRO A 3 -16.32 -4.12 -22.56
N ALA A 4 -17.58 -3.71 -22.36
CA ALA A 4 -17.89 -2.44 -21.72
C ALA A 4 -17.27 -2.42 -20.32
N LEU A 5 -16.58 -1.33 -19.97
CA LEU A 5 -16.07 -1.10 -18.61
C LEU A 5 -17.27 -0.97 -17.68
N THR A 6 -17.63 -2.07 -17.02
CA THR A 6 -18.73 -2.15 -16.07
C THR A 6 -18.18 -2.19 -14.64
N SER A 7 -18.62 -1.26 -13.78
CA SER A 7 -18.21 -1.18 -12.37
C SER A 7 -18.93 -2.19 -11.47
N ARG A 8 -19.36 -3.33 -12.02
CA ARG A 8 -20.17 -4.33 -11.30
C ARG A 8 -19.49 -4.89 -10.05
N ASP A 9 -18.16 -4.90 -10.03
CA ASP A 9 -17.32 -5.39 -8.92
C ASP A 9 -16.67 -4.24 -8.12
N TRP A 10 -17.30 -3.06 -8.02
CA TRP A 10 -16.68 -1.91 -7.34
C TRP A 10 -16.39 -2.20 -5.86
N PHE A 11 -17.34 -2.78 -5.13
CA PHE A 11 -17.22 -3.02 -3.69
C PHE A 11 -16.01 -3.87 -3.31
N PRO A 12 -15.80 -5.07 -3.89
CA PRO A 12 -14.63 -5.88 -3.56
C PRO A 12 -13.30 -5.23 -3.99
N LYS A 13 -13.29 -4.39 -5.03
CA LYS A 13 -12.08 -3.64 -5.45
C LYS A 13 -11.73 -2.55 -4.46
N VAL A 14 -12.71 -1.76 -4.02
CA VAL A 14 -12.50 -0.73 -2.99
C VAL A 14 -12.09 -1.39 -1.67
N ALA A 15 -12.77 -2.46 -1.25
CA ALA A 15 -12.41 -3.20 -0.03
C ALA A 15 -10.96 -3.73 -0.07
N ALA A 16 -10.48 -4.19 -1.24
CA ALA A 16 -9.08 -4.56 -1.43
C ALA A 16 -8.15 -3.35 -1.29
N ALA A 17 -8.47 -2.22 -1.92
CA ALA A 17 -7.64 -1.01 -1.78
C ALA A 17 -7.69 -0.38 -0.38
N THR A 18 -8.74 -0.63 0.40
CA THR A 18 -8.81 -0.16 1.79
C THR A 18 -8.05 -1.09 2.72
N LEU A 19 -8.35 -2.39 2.74
CA LEU A 19 -7.80 -3.32 3.74
C LEU A 19 -6.35 -3.74 3.42
N PRO A 20 -6.07 -4.57 2.40
CA PRO A 20 -4.69 -4.87 2.04
C PRO A 20 -3.96 -3.64 1.49
N GLY A 21 -4.66 -2.65 0.92
CA GLY A 21 -4.01 -1.39 0.56
C GLY A 21 -3.46 -0.59 1.75
N ALA A 22 -4.18 -0.51 2.88
CA ALA A 22 -3.64 0.08 4.10
C ALA A 22 -2.42 -0.69 4.63
N GLY A 23 -2.50 -2.02 4.65
CA GLY A 23 -1.38 -2.88 5.05
C GLY A 23 -0.13 -2.68 4.17
N LEU A 24 -0.33 -2.51 2.86
CA LEU A 24 0.74 -2.25 1.91
C LEU A 24 1.39 -0.89 2.17
N THR A 25 0.57 0.15 2.35
CA THR A 25 1.05 1.50 2.68
C THR A 25 1.89 1.49 3.95
N LEU A 26 1.42 0.86 5.02
CA LEU A 26 2.16 0.78 6.28
C LEU A 26 3.48 0.02 6.11
N GLY A 27 3.49 -1.10 5.37
CA GLY A 27 4.71 -1.84 5.08
C GLY A 27 5.74 -1.00 4.31
N VAL A 28 5.30 -0.26 3.28
CA VAL A 28 6.19 0.62 2.49
C VAL A 28 6.79 1.72 3.37
N ILE A 29 5.96 2.38 4.18
CA ILE A 29 6.41 3.42 5.11
C ILE A 29 7.37 2.84 6.15
N GLY A 30 7.13 1.62 6.64
CA GLY A 30 8.06 0.91 7.53
C GLY A 30 9.44 0.70 6.91
N VAL A 31 9.49 0.19 5.67
CA VAL A 31 10.76 0.01 4.93
C VAL A 31 11.48 1.34 4.77
N LEU A 32 10.76 2.39 4.36
CA LEU A 32 11.34 3.73 4.19
C LEU A 32 11.83 4.31 5.51
N GLY A 33 11.11 4.10 6.61
CA GLY A 33 11.55 4.48 7.95
C GLY A 33 12.88 3.83 8.33
N CYS A 34 13.01 2.51 8.13
CA CYS A 34 14.26 1.79 8.38
C CYS A 34 15.43 2.32 7.54
N VAL A 35 15.23 2.57 6.24
CA VAL A 35 16.30 3.03 5.35
C VAL A 35 16.68 4.49 5.60
N SER A 36 15.70 5.35 5.92
CA SER A 36 15.93 6.79 6.14
C SER A 36 16.51 7.11 7.51
N HIS A 37 16.62 6.14 8.42
CA HIS A 37 16.86 6.38 9.86
C HIS A 37 15.88 7.41 10.44
N GLY A 38 14.70 7.51 9.82
CA GLY A 38 13.68 8.47 10.20
C GLY A 38 12.92 7.95 11.39
N ASP A 39 13.02 8.64 12.52
CA ASP A 39 12.14 8.40 13.65
C ASP A 39 10.71 8.80 13.29
N VAL A 40 9.72 8.00 13.70
CA VAL A 40 8.29 8.29 13.50
C VAL A 40 7.81 9.30 14.55
N THR A 41 8.65 10.27 14.90
CA THR A 41 8.32 11.33 15.84
C THR A 41 7.47 12.37 15.07
N PRO A 42 6.21 12.62 15.47
CA PRO A 42 5.31 13.51 14.71
C PRO A 42 5.78 14.97 14.59
N ARG A 43 6.75 15.35 15.42
CA ARG A 43 7.33 16.70 15.46
C ARG A 43 8.52 16.86 14.50
N ASP A 44 9.07 15.78 13.98
CA ASP A 44 10.20 15.81 13.06
C ASP A 44 9.72 15.85 11.59
N ALA A 45 10.48 16.55 10.75
CA ALA A 45 10.15 16.73 9.33
C ALA A 45 10.10 15.38 8.58
N SER A 46 10.94 14.42 8.97
CA SER A 46 10.92 13.03 8.47
C SER A 46 9.61 12.31 8.82
N GLY A 47 9.14 12.45 10.06
CA GLY A 47 7.87 11.87 10.51
C GLY A 47 6.67 12.45 9.76
N GLN A 48 6.62 13.77 9.57
CA GLN A 48 5.57 14.41 8.77
C GLN A 48 5.63 13.99 7.30
N PHE A 49 6.83 13.90 6.72
CA PHE A 49 7.01 13.41 5.35
C PHE A 49 6.45 12.00 5.17
N LEU A 50 6.80 11.06 6.06
CA LEU A 50 6.29 9.69 6.02
C LEU A 50 4.76 9.63 6.20
N MET A 51 4.20 10.47 7.08
CA MET A 51 2.75 10.56 7.28
C MET A 51 2.02 11.01 6.00
N TRP A 52 2.49 12.08 5.35
CA TRP A 52 1.88 12.58 4.12
C TRP A 52 2.09 11.63 2.93
N LEU A 53 3.26 10.99 2.87
CA LEU A 53 3.54 9.96 1.87
C LEU A 53 2.59 8.77 2.02
N ALA A 54 2.29 8.35 3.26
CA ALA A 54 1.31 7.30 3.52
C ALA A 54 -0.07 7.64 2.95
N ALA A 55 -0.55 8.86 3.20
CA ALA A 55 -1.82 9.33 2.68
C ALA A 55 -1.84 9.36 1.14
N LEU A 56 -0.77 9.85 0.50
CA LEU A 56 -0.65 9.88 -0.96
C LEU A 56 -0.67 8.47 -1.57
N ILE A 57 0.10 7.53 -1.01
CA ILE A 57 0.11 6.13 -1.47
C ILE A 57 -1.30 5.54 -1.36
N TRP A 58 -2.00 5.79 -0.25
CA TRP A 58 -3.33 5.25 -0.06
C TRP A 58 -4.35 5.80 -1.06
N VAL A 59 -4.32 7.10 -1.35
CA VAL A 59 -5.17 7.72 -2.39
C VAL A 59 -4.88 7.11 -3.76
N VAL A 60 -3.60 6.90 -4.11
CA VAL A 60 -3.22 6.24 -5.36
C VAL A 60 -3.76 4.81 -5.43
N LEU A 61 -3.70 4.04 -4.33
CA LEU A 61 -4.27 2.68 -4.29
C LEU A 61 -5.78 2.68 -4.48
N LEU A 62 -6.49 3.60 -3.84
CA LEU A 62 -7.94 3.76 -4.01
C LEU A 62 -8.31 4.14 -5.46
N GLY A 63 -7.56 5.04 -6.08
CA GLY A 63 -7.78 5.41 -7.49
C GLY A 63 -7.45 4.28 -8.47
N THR A 64 -6.35 3.57 -8.23
CA THR A 64 -5.87 2.50 -9.12
C THR A 64 -6.64 1.18 -8.96
N CYS A 65 -7.43 1.01 -7.90
CA CYS A 65 -8.22 -0.22 -7.69
C CYS A 65 -9.20 -0.53 -8.83
N PHE A 66 -9.61 0.49 -9.59
CA PHE A 66 -10.49 0.34 -10.75
C PHE A 66 -9.78 -0.15 -12.02
N LEU A 67 -8.44 -0.14 -12.06
CA LEU A 67 -7.68 -0.74 -13.17
C LEU A 67 -7.74 -2.27 -13.16
N PHE A 68 -8.04 -2.89 -12.01
CA PHE A 68 -8.19 -4.34 -11.94
C PHE A 68 -9.44 -4.81 -12.67
N ARG A 69 -9.34 -5.90 -13.43
CA ARG A 69 -10.48 -6.45 -14.18
C ARG A 69 -11.55 -7.02 -13.24
N SER A 70 -11.17 -7.59 -12.10
CA SER A 70 -12.09 -8.15 -11.11
C SER A 70 -11.63 -7.88 -9.67
N GLY A 71 -12.55 -7.96 -8.71
CA GLY A 71 -12.23 -7.83 -7.28
C GLY A 71 -11.25 -8.91 -6.80
N ARG A 72 -11.37 -10.15 -7.28
CA ARG A 72 -10.46 -11.25 -6.95
C ARG A 72 -9.02 -10.96 -7.41
N GLN A 73 -8.86 -10.37 -8.60
CA GLN A 73 -7.55 -9.97 -9.09
C GLN A 73 -6.93 -8.90 -8.18
N ALA A 74 -7.71 -7.88 -7.76
CA ALA A 74 -7.26 -6.82 -6.87
C ALA A 74 -6.78 -7.36 -5.51
N TRP A 75 -7.55 -8.28 -4.92
CA TRP A 75 -7.18 -8.94 -3.66
C TRP A 75 -5.89 -9.74 -3.81
N LEU A 76 -5.78 -10.61 -4.82
CA LEU A 76 -4.58 -11.42 -5.02
C LEU A 76 -3.33 -10.56 -5.24
N SER A 77 -3.43 -9.51 -6.05
CA SER A 77 -2.30 -8.62 -6.29
C SER A 77 -1.88 -7.85 -5.05
N LEU A 78 -2.84 -7.30 -4.27
CA LEU A 78 -2.53 -6.50 -3.09
C LEU A 78 -2.03 -7.37 -1.94
N VAL A 79 -2.57 -8.58 -1.76
CA VAL A 79 -2.06 -9.55 -0.77
C VAL A 79 -0.65 -10.01 -1.15
N ALA A 80 -0.40 -10.33 -2.42
CA ALA A 80 0.94 -10.70 -2.87
C ALA A 80 1.95 -9.55 -2.67
N ALA A 81 1.55 -8.31 -2.99
CA ALA A 81 2.36 -7.13 -2.75
C ALA A 81 2.64 -6.92 -1.25
N ASN A 82 1.64 -7.16 -0.38
CA ASN A 82 1.84 -7.12 1.07
C ASN A 82 2.91 -8.11 1.51
N ILE A 83 2.82 -9.37 1.08
CA ILE A 83 3.80 -10.41 1.46
C ILE A 83 5.22 -9.96 1.08
N ILE A 84 5.41 -9.44 -0.14
CA ILE A 84 6.71 -8.95 -0.60
C ILE A 84 7.20 -7.79 0.26
N VAL A 85 6.38 -6.77 0.48
CA VAL A 85 6.76 -5.57 1.22
C VAL A 85 7.03 -5.87 2.70
N TRP A 86 6.21 -6.69 3.34
CA TRP A 86 6.43 -7.09 4.73
C TRP A 86 7.66 -7.99 4.89
N SER A 87 7.95 -8.85 3.91
CA SER A 87 9.21 -9.61 3.89
C SER A 87 10.42 -8.68 3.75
N ALA A 88 10.33 -7.68 2.86
CA ALA A 88 11.36 -6.66 2.70
C ALA A 88 11.53 -5.83 3.98
N TYR A 89 10.44 -5.43 4.65
CA TYR A 89 10.48 -4.73 5.93
C TYR A 89 11.20 -5.55 7.00
N GLY A 90 10.84 -6.84 7.14
CA GLY A 90 11.50 -7.75 8.06
C GLY A 90 13.00 -7.85 7.78
N LEU A 91 13.38 -7.99 6.50
CA LEU A 91 14.78 -8.04 6.09
C LEU A 91 15.52 -6.73 6.37
N THR A 92 14.96 -5.57 6.00
CA THR A 92 15.56 -4.26 6.28
C THR A 92 15.69 -4.02 7.77
N ARG A 93 14.69 -4.46 8.56
CA ARG A 93 14.77 -4.36 10.00
C ARG A 93 15.91 -5.23 10.52
N MET A 94 16.02 -6.49 10.10
CA MET A 94 17.11 -7.37 10.54
C MET A 94 18.50 -6.86 10.17
N LEU A 95 18.67 -6.23 8.99
CA LEU A 95 19.98 -5.76 8.50
C LEU A 95 20.38 -4.38 9.05
N LEU A 96 19.41 -3.52 9.35
CA LEU A 96 19.62 -2.14 9.82
C LEU A 96 19.31 -1.98 11.32
N SER A 97 19.11 -3.08 12.05
CA SER A 97 19.07 -3.10 13.53
C SER A 97 20.47 -3.15 14.10
#